data_AF-A0A852LUV1-F1
#
_entry.id   AF-A0A852LUV1-F1
#
_cell.length_a   1.000
_cell.length_b   1.000
_cell.length_c   1.000
_cell.angle_alpha   90.00
_cell.angle_beta   90.00
_cell.angle_gamma   90.00
#
_symmetry.space_group_name_H-M   'P 1'
#
loop_
_entity.id
_entity.type
_entity.pdbx_description
1 polymer ?
#
loop_
_entity_poly.entity_id
_entity_poly.type
_entity_poly.pdbx_seq_one_letter_code
_entity_poly.pdbx_strand_id
1 'polypeptide(L)'
;PLQVVDDLVKLQVALNNNAGKRERIKILYKKIEDVIKYLDPHYIDRMAVPDAVKLQFILAEEHVIPAQAAHLEQVKNLQRALDSGSIQAVPDHAAKLQRLSQIHIQQQ
;
A
#
# COMPACT_ATOMS: atom_id res chain seq x y z
N PRO A 1 25.05 -46.49 -48.27
CA PRO A 1 24.60 -46.53 -46.85
C PRO A 1 25.32 -45.53 -45.94
N LEU A 2 26.67 -45.42 -45.99
CA LEU A 2 27.43 -44.53 -45.10
C LEU A 2 27.20 -43.03 -45.31
N GLN A 3 27.08 -42.56 -46.56
CA GLN A 3 26.84 -41.13 -46.86
C GLN A 3 25.52 -40.61 -46.28
N VAL A 4 24.47 -41.44 -46.27
CA VAL A 4 23.16 -41.07 -45.73
C VAL A 4 23.22 -40.88 -44.21
N VAL A 5 24.09 -41.65 -43.52
CA VAL A 5 24.30 -41.51 -42.07
C VAL A 5 25.06 -40.23 -41.76
N ASP A 6 26.10 -39.90 -42.52
CA ASP A 6 26.85 -38.65 -42.36
C ASP A 6 25.99 -37.41 -42.61
N ASP A 7 25.13 -37.44 -43.63
CA ASP A 7 24.23 -36.34 -43.94
C ASP A 7 23.13 -36.19 -42.88
N LEU A 8 22.64 -37.30 -42.31
CA LEU A 8 21.71 -37.26 -41.18
C LEU A 8 22.35 -36.67 -39.92
N VAL A 9 23.62 -37.00 -39.64
CA VAL A 9 24.37 -36.42 -38.52
C VAL A 9 24.57 -34.91 -38.70
N LYS A 10 24.94 -34.46 -39.91
CA LYS A 10 25.05 -33.02 -40.21
C LYS A 10 23.71 -32.29 -40.03
N LEU A 11 22.61 -32.93 -40.44
CA LEU A 11 21.27 -32.37 -40.31
C LEU A 11 20.85 -32.29 -38.84
N GLN A 12 21.15 -33.31 -38.04
CA GLN A 12 20.93 -33.30 -36.59
C GLN A 12 21.73 -32.19 -35.89
N VAL A 13 23.00 -31.99 -36.27
CA VAL A 13 23.84 -30.90 -35.74
C VAL A 13 23.28 -29.54 -36.15
N ALA A 14 22.84 -29.37 -37.40
CA ALA A 14 22.22 -28.14 -37.87
C ALA A 14 20.91 -27.83 -37.13
N LEU A 15 20.07 -28.84 -36.89
CA LEU A 15 18.83 -28.71 -36.12
C LEU A 15 19.10 -28.35 -34.65
N ASN A 16 20.05 -29.03 -34.01
CA ASN A 16 20.46 -28.73 -32.63
C ASN A 16 21.02 -27.31 -32.49
N ASN A 17 21.82 -26.87 -33.47
CA ASN A 17 22.34 -25.50 -33.52
C ASN A 17 21.22 -24.47 -33.71
N ASN A 18 20.20 -24.76 -34.52
CA ASN A 18 19.06 -23.87 -34.72
C ASN A 18 18.18 -23.80 -33.45
N ALA A 19 17.91 -24.94 -32.83
CA ALA A 19 17.18 -25.03 -31.57
C ALA A 19 17.91 -24.28 -30.44
N GLY A 20 19.23 -24.45 -30.32
CA GLY A 20 20.05 -23.74 -29.34
C GLY A 20 20.08 -22.21 -29.56
N LYS A 21 20.13 -21.76 -30.81
CA LYS A 21 20.02 -20.32 -31.15
C LYS A 21 18.65 -19.76 -30.77
N ARG A 22 17.56 -20.49 -31.04
CA ARG A 22 16.20 -20.10 -30.66
C ARG A 22 16.04 -19.95 -29.14
N GLU A 23 16.59 -20.89 -28.37
CA GLU A 23 16.51 -20.83 -26.90
C GLU A 23 17.33 -19.66 -26.33
N ARG A 24 18.52 -19.40 -26.88
CA ARG A 24 19.31 -18.21 -26.50
C ARG A 24 18.59 -16.90 -26.81
N ILE A 25 17.93 -16.80 -27.97
CA ILE A 25 17.12 -15.64 -28.33
C ILE A 25 15.99 -15.46 -27.31
N LYS A 26 15.27 -16.54 -26.94
CA LYS A 26 14.21 -16.49 -25.94
C LYS A 26 14.69 -16.00 -24.58
N ILE A 27 15.86 -16.47 -24.12
CA ILE A 27 16.47 -16.01 -22.87
C ILE A 27 16.83 -14.53 -22.96
N LEU A 28 17.40 -14.08 -24.09
CA LEU A 28 17.76 -12.68 -24.29
C LEU A 28 16.53 -11.78 -24.31
N TYR A 29 15.43 -12.19 -24.96
CA TYR A 29 14.17 -11.44 -24.94
C TYR A 29 13.60 -11.28 -23.52
N LYS A 30 13.59 -12.36 -22.72
CA LYS A 30 13.19 -12.28 -21.31
C LYS A 30 14.09 -11.34 -20.51
N LYS A 31 15.40 -11.40 -20.72
CA LYS A 31 16.34 -10.47 -20.08
C LYS A 31 16.11 -9.01 -20.48
N ILE A 32 15.70 -8.74 -21.72
CA ILE A 32 15.35 -7.39 -22.17
C ILE A 32 14.09 -6.90 -21.46
N GLU A 33 13.06 -7.74 -21.34
CA GLU A 33 11.85 -7.41 -20.56
C GLU A 33 12.19 -7.13 -19.09
N ASP A 34 13.05 -7.95 -18.49
CA ASP A 34 13.54 -7.74 -17.13
C ASP A 34 14.31 -6.41 -17.02
N VAL A 35 15.24 -6.13 -17.95
CA VAL A 35 16.01 -4.88 -17.95
C VAL A 35 15.10 -3.65 -18.11
N ILE A 36 14.09 -3.70 -18.98
CA ILE A 36 13.09 -2.64 -19.12
C ILE A 36 12.33 -2.44 -17.81
N LYS A 37 11.95 -3.52 -17.13
CA LYS A 37 11.29 -3.46 -15.81
C LYS A 37 12.21 -2.86 -14.73
N TYR A 38 13.50 -3.18 -14.75
CA TYR A 38 14.48 -2.61 -13.82
C TYR A 38 14.82 -1.15 -14.12
N LEU A 39 14.62 -0.70 -15.37
CA LEU A 39 14.80 0.69 -15.78
C LEU A 39 13.61 1.60 -15.47
N ASP A 40 12.46 1.06 -15.03
CA ASP A 40 11.35 1.87 -14.55
C ASP A 40 11.78 2.58 -13.24
N PRO A 41 11.86 3.93 -13.22
CA PRO A 41 12.24 4.68 -12.04
C PRO A 41 11.36 4.36 -10.83
N HIS A 42 10.07 4.05 -11.07
CA HIS A 42 9.12 3.70 -10.01
C HIS A 42 9.38 2.30 -9.41
N TYR A 43 10.13 1.44 -10.10
CA TYR A 43 10.50 0.11 -9.59
C TYR A 43 11.67 0.20 -8.61
N ILE A 44 12.72 0.95 -8.97
CA ILE A 44 13.89 1.14 -8.09
C ILE A 44 13.52 1.97 -6.85
N ASP A 45 12.73 3.03 -7.01
CA ASP A 45 12.31 3.90 -5.89
C ASP A 45 11.41 3.20 -4.87
N ARG A 46 10.67 2.17 -5.30
CA ARG A 46 9.81 1.37 -4.40
C ARG A 46 10.53 0.17 -3.77
N MET A 47 11.53 -0.40 -4.44
CA MET A 47 12.17 -1.65 -3.98
C MET A 47 13.23 -1.44 -2.90
N ALA A 48 13.88 -0.27 -2.83
CA ALA A 48 14.98 -0.07 -1.91
C ALA A 48 15.00 1.35 -1.37
N VAL A 49 14.11 1.67 -0.42
CA VAL A 49 14.44 2.72 0.55
C VAL A 49 15.64 2.19 1.34
N PRO A 50 16.85 2.76 1.20
CA PRO A 50 18.02 2.26 1.90
C PRO A 50 17.79 2.33 3.41
N ASP A 51 18.29 1.37 4.18
CA ASP A 51 18.04 1.34 5.64
C ASP A 51 18.57 2.60 6.35
N ALA A 52 19.61 3.23 5.81
CA ALA A 52 20.10 4.53 6.27
C ALA A 52 19.04 5.64 6.13
N VAL A 53 18.25 5.63 5.05
CA VAL A 53 17.17 6.59 4.82
C VAL A 53 15.98 6.29 5.73
N LYS A 54 15.65 5.02 5.95
CA LYS A 54 14.61 4.63 6.93
C LYS A 54 14.95 5.12 8.33
N LEU A 55 16.21 4.96 8.75
CA LEU A 55 16.67 5.43 10.05
C LEU A 55 16.59 6.95 10.17
N GLN A 56 17.07 7.69 9.15
CA GLN A 56 16.96 9.15 9.14
C GLN A 56 15.51 9.63 9.14
N PHE A 57 14.62 8.93 8.45
CA PHE A 57 13.20 9.24 8.44
C PHE A 57 12.57 9.02 9.82
N ILE A 58 12.86 7.89 10.48
CA ILE A 58 12.38 7.61 11.84
C ILE A 58 12.91 8.64 12.84
N LEU A 59 14.19 9.02 12.74
CA LEU A 59 14.79 10.04 13.62
C LEU A 59 14.23 11.44 13.34
N ALA A 60 13.99 11.79 12.08
CA ALA A 60 13.37 13.05 11.70
C ALA A 60 11.92 13.15 12.20
N GLU A 61 11.18 12.04 12.16
CA GLU A 61 9.80 11.94 12.64
C GLU A 61 9.67 11.54 14.11
N GLU A 62 10.78 11.38 14.85
CA GLU A 62 10.78 10.88 16.23
C GLU A 62 9.90 11.71 17.17
N HIS A 63 9.79 13.02 16.91
CA HIS A 63 8.92 13.92 17.67
C HIS A 63 7.48 13.97 17.15
N VAL A 64 7.28 13.67 15.85
CA VAL A 64 5.96 13.70 15.18
C VAL A 64 5.14 12.47 15.56
N ILE A 65 5.76 11.29 15.60
CA ILE A 65 5.11 10.02 15.93
C ILE A 65 4.43 10.04 17.32
N PRO A 66 5.11 10.41 18.43
CA PRO A 66 4.49 10.46 19.74
C PRO A 66 3.48 11.60 19.86
N ALA A 67 3.73 12.75 19.22
CA ALA A 67 2.75 13.83 19.16
C ALA A 67 1.46 13.37 18.47
N GLN A 68 1.56 12.72 17.31
CA GLN A 68 0.42 12.21 16.57
C GLN A 68 -0.32 11.10 17.35
N ALA A 69 0.41 10.22 18.05
CA ALA A 69 -0.18 9.22 18.92
C ALA A 69 -0.97 9.84 20.08
N ALA A 70 -0.42 10.88 20.74
CA ALA A 70 -1.11 11.59 21.81
C ALA A 70 -2.38 12.29 21.30
N HIS A 71 -2.34 12.92 20.11
CA HIS A 71 -3.54 13.51 19.50
C HIS A 71 -4.59 12.43 19.16
N LEU A 72 -4.17 11.27 18.65
CA LEU A 72 -5.09 10.16 18.36
C LEU A 72 -5.72 9.59 19.64
N GLU A 73 -4.98 9.50 20.74
CA GLU A 73 -5.55 9.11 22.04
C GLU A 73 -6.57 10.13 22.54
N GLN A 74 -6.30 11.42 22.40
CA GLN A 74 -7.27 12.47 22.75
C GLN A 74 -8.54 12.35 21.92
N VAL A 75 -8.43 12.15 20.60
CA VAL A 75 -9.58 11.93 19.71
C VAL A 75 -10.37 10.69 20.14
N LYS A 76 -9.69 9.59 20.47
CA LYS A 76 -10.33 8.36 20.96
C LYS A 76 -11.06 8.56 22.28
N ASN A 77 -10.51 9.36 23.19
CA ASN A 77 -11.17 9.70 24.45
C ASN A 77 -12.39 10.59 24.23
N LEU A 78 -12.30 11.56 23.32
CA LEU A 78 -13.42 12.44 22.96
C LEU A 78 -14.54 11.70 22.23
N GLN A 79 -14.22 10.67 21.45
CA GLN A 79 -15.24 9.82 20.81
C GLN A 79 -16.21 9.21 21.84
N ARG A 80 -15.70 8.75 22.99
CA ARG A 80 -16.55 8.24 24.08
C ARG A 80 -17.43 9.33 24.71
N ALA A 81 -16.99 10.58 24.70
CA ALA A 81 -17.79 11.70 25.18
C ALA A 81 -18.93 12.04 24.23
N LEU A 82 -18.75 11.84 22.92
CA LEU A 82 -19.83 11.99 21.93
C LEU A 82 -20.92 10.93 22.09
N ASP A 83 -20.53 9.70 22.47
CA ASP A 83 -21.46 8.60 22.76
C ASP A 83 -22.10 8.70 24.16
N SER A 84 -21.81 9.76 24.92
CA SER A 84 -22.35 9.89 26.27
C SER A 84 -23.87 10.12 26.24
N GLY A 85 -24.59 9.38 27.08
CA GLY A 85 -26.06 9.46 27.18
C GLY A 85 -26.60 10.84 27.57
N SER A 86 -25.74 11.75 28.05
CA SER A 86 -26.11 13.15 28.31
C SER A 86 -26.43 13.92 27.03
N ILE A 87 -25.70 13.66 25.92
CA ILE A 87 -26.00 14.27 24.60
C ILE A 87 -27.29 13.69 24.03
N GLN A 88 -27.53 12.39 24.22
CA GLN A 88 -28.76 11.73 23.78
C GLN A 88 -29.99 12.18 24.58
N ALA A 89 -29.82 12.54 25.86
CA ALA A 89 -30.92 13.00 26.71
C ALA A 89 -31.29 14.49 26.50
N VAL A 90 -30.58 15.24 25.65
CA VAL A 90 -30.85 16.67 25.40
C VAL A 90 -32.28 16.95 24.95
N PRO A 91 -32.91 16.18 24.02
CA PRO A 91 -34.28 16.44 23.59
C PRO A 91 -35.30 16.29 24.72
N ASP A 92 -35.12 15.30 25.61
CA ASP A 92 -36.00 15.08 26.76
C ASP A 92 -35.92 16.22 27.77
N HIS A 93 -34.72 16.72 28.04
CA HIS A 93 -34.52 17.89 28.89
C HIS A 93 -35.08 19.15 28.25
N ALA A 94 -34.94 19.34 26.93
CA ALA A 94 -35.52 20.46 26.20
C ALA A 94 -37.05 20.48 26.28
N ALA A 95 -37.72 19.33 26.14
CA ALA A 95 -39.17 19.23 26.27
C ALA A 95 -39.66 19.59 27.70
N LYS A 96 -38.95 19.14 28.73
CA LYS A 96 -39.24 19.51 30.13
C LYS A 96 -39.01 21.01 30.38
N LEU A 97 -37.93 21.56 29.84
CA LEU A 97 -37.60 22.97 29.96
C LEU A 97 -38.62 23.86 29.23
N GLN A 98 -39.10 23.44 28.07
CA GLN A 98 -40.16 24.14 27.32
C GLN A 98 -41.47 24.18 28.12
N ARG A 99 -41.88 23.08 28.75
CA ARG A 99 -43.05 23.07 29.65
C ARG A 99 -42.86 24.00 30.84
N LEU A 100 -41.70 23.97 31.48
CA LEU A 100 -41.40 24.86 32.60
C LEU A 100 -41.42 26.33 32.18
N SER A 101 -40.85 26.66 31.01
CA SER A 101 -40.91 28.00 30.45
C SER A 101 -42.34 28.46 30.20
N GLN A 102 -43.19 27.58 29.65
CA GLN A 102 -44.59 27.92 29.40
C GLN A 102 -45.39 28.13 30.69
N ILE A 103 -45.12 27.33 31.73
CA ILE A 103 -45.72 27.51 33.05
C ILE A 103 -45.22 28.82 33.69
N HIS A 104 -43.93 29.14 33.56
CA HIS A 104 -43.36 30.38 34.09
C HIS A 104 -43.98 31.62 33.45
N ILE A 105 -44.18 31.61 32.13
CA ILE A 105 -44.86 32.70 31.40
C ILE A 105 -46.30 32.88 31.88
N GLN A 106 -46.99 31.81 32.29
CA GLN A 106 -48.35 31.91 32.84
C GLN A 106 -48.40 32.40 34.30
N GLN A 107 -47.29 32.33 35.03
CA GLN A 107 -47.19 32.75 36.42
C GLN A 107 -46.67 34.19 36.59
N GLN A 108 -46.10 34.80 35.54
CA GLN A 108 -45.74 36.23 35.49
C GLN A 108 -46.90 37.08 34.95
#